data_AF-A0A947K3F9-F1
#
_entry.id   AF-A0A947K3F9-F1
#
_cell.length_a   1.000
_cell.length_b   1.000
_cell.length_c   1.000
_cell.angle_alpha   90.00
_cell.angle_beta   90.00
_cell.angle_gamma   90.00
#
_symmetry.space_group_name_H-M   'P 1'
#
loop_
_entity.id
_entity.type
_entity.pdbx_description
1 polymer ?
#
loop_
_entity_poly.entity_id
_entity_poly.type
_entity_poly.pdbx_seq_one_letter_code
_entity_poly.pdbx_strand_id
1 'polypeptide(L)'
;LDLKKLYYYVICVMAFFVLMWGVVDLTSSSIGIFNLRSATPSLSLPAEEQQIVPEKGDQFFDTYYQSKMLNDRFWDSLARILISGLIFAYCRFTVNKLEKLS
;
A
#
# COMPACT_ATOMS: atom_id res chain seq x y z
N LEU A 1 -28.40 25.55 -0.96
CA LEU A 1 -27.22 24.64 -1.03
C LEU A 1 -27.06 24.20 -2.47
N ASP A 2 -25.96 24.58 -3.12
CA ASP A 2 -25.73 24.24 -4.53
C ASP A 2 -25.42 22.73 -4.64
N LEU A 3 -26.31 21.98 -5.30
CA LEU A 3 -26.25 20.52 -5.41
C LEU A 3 -24.92 20.06 -6.02
N LYS A 4 -24.35 20.86 -6.92
CA LYS A 4 -23.06 20.59 -7.56
C LYS A 4 -21.91 20.68 -6.55
N LYS A 5 -21.91 21.66 -5.65
CA LYS A 5 -20.89 21.79 -4.60
C LYS A 5 -20.95 20.61 -3.65
N LEU A 6 -22.16 20.22 -3.22
CA LEU A 6 -22.36 19.05 -2.35
C LEU A 6 -21.82 17.76 -2.98
N TYR A 7 -22.08 17.54 -4.27
CA TYR A 7 -21.59 16.38 -5.01
C TYR A 7 -20.05 16.26 -4.96
N TYR A 8 -19.32 17.33 -5.26
CA TYR A 8 -17.86 17.29 -5.20
C TYR A 8 -17.31 17.17 -3.78
N TYR A 9 -18.00 17.73 -2.77
CA TYR A 9 -17.64 17.53 -1.37
C TYR A 9 -17.72 16.06 -0.95
N VAL A 10 -18.81 15.37 -1.33
CA VAL A 10 -18.97 13.94 -1.04
C VAL A 10 -17.86 13.13 -1.69
N ILE A 11 -17.51 13.41 -2.95
CA ILE A 11 -16.40 12.73 -3.63
C ILE A 11 -15.07 13.03 -2.96
N CYS A 12 -14.81 14.28 -2.55
CA CYS A 12 -13.61 14.62 -1.78
C CYS A 12 -13.51 13.81 -0.49
N VAL A 13 -14.59 13.69 0.27
CA VAL A 13 -14.61 12.93 1.53
C VAL A 13 -14.35 11.44 1.26
N MET A 14 -15.02 10.84 0.27
CA MET A 14 -14.80 9.44 -0.09
C MET A 14 -13.36 9.18 -0.56
N ALA A 15 -12.83 10.03 -1.45
CA ALA A 15 -11.46 9.91 -1.92
C ALA A 15 -10.43 10.08 -0.78
N PHE A 16 -10.73 10.93 0.21
CA PHE A 16 -9.89 11.09 1.41
C PHE A 16 -9.86 9.83 2.27
N PHE A 17 -11.00 9.15 2.47
CA PHE A 17 -11.02 7.87 3.18
C PHE A 17 -10.20 6.80 2.45
N VAL A 18 -10.32 6.73 1.12
CA VAL A 18 -9.53 5.78 0.31
C VAL A 18 -8.04 6.10 0.38
N LEU A 19 -7.66 7.37 0.37
CA LEU A 19 -6.27 7.81 0.57
C LEU A 19 -5.72 7.40 1.93
N MET A 20 -6.45 7.68 3.01
CA MET A 20 -6.07 7.29 4.37
C MET A 20 -5.88 5.78 4.48
N TRP A 21 -6.83 5.00 3.96
CA TRP A 21 -6.72 3.54 3.92
C TRP A 21 -5.51 3.07 3.13
N GLY A 22 -5.31 3.63 1.93
CA GLY A 22 -4.18 3.30 1.07
C GLY A 22 -2.84 3.56 1.74
N VAL A 23 -2.69 4.68 2.46
CA VAL A 23 -1.46 5.02 3.20
C VAL A 23 -1.18 4.00 4.30
N VAL A 24 -2.20 3.60 5.07
CA VAL A 24 -2.05 2.56 6.09
C VAL A 24 -1.65 1.22 5.47
N ASP A 25 -2.27 0.85 4.35
CA ASP A 25 -1.95 -0.41 3.67
C ASP A 25 -0.53 -0.41 3.09
N LEU A 26 -0.13 0.69 2.45
CA LEU A 26 1.21 0.87 1.88
C LEU A 26 2.30 0.82 2.96
N THR A 27 2.07 1.47 4.10
CA THR A 27 3.02 1.44 5.23
C THR A 27 3.12 0.04 5.82
N SER A 28 1.98 -0.65 6.01
CA SER A 28 1.95 -2.04 6.48
C SER A 28 2.68 -2.99 5.52
N SER A 29 2.45 -2.90 4.22
CA SER A 29 3.12 -3.75 3.23
C SER A 29 4.62 -3.43 3.15
N SER A 30 5.00 -2.15 3.25
CA SER A 30 6.41 -1.74 3.24
C SER A 30 7.16 -2.33 4.43
N ILE A 31 6.60 -2.23 5.64
CA ILE A 31 7.19 -2.82 6.84
C ILE A 31 7.33 -4.33 6.68
N GLY A 32 6.31 -5.01 6.12
CA GLY A 32 6.39 -6.44 5.84
C GLY A 32 7.51 -6.81 4.85
N ILE A 33 7.73 -6.00 3.81
CA ILE A 33 8.82 -6.21 2.85
C ILE A 33 10.20 -6.02 3.53
N PHE A 34 10.35 -5.01 4.39
CA PHE A 34 11.58 -4.80 5.15
C PHE A 34 11.87 -5.96 6.12
N ASN A 35 10.84 -6.48 6.79
CA ASN A 35 10.97 -7.61 7.71
C ASN A 35 11.28 -8.94 6.98
N LEU A 36 10.67 -9.19 5.82
CA LEU A 36 11.01 -10.35 4.99
C LEU A 36 12.45 -10.28 4.45
N ARG A 37 12.91 -9.09 4.05
CA ARG A 37 14.28 -8.89 3.56
C ARG A 37 15.34 -9.06 4.65
N SER A 38 15.00 -8.78 5.91
CA SER A 38 15.88 -8.99 7.06
C SER A 38 15.82 -10.42 7.62
N ALA A 39 14.73 -11.15 7.35
CA ALA A 39 14.61 -12.58 7.66
C ALA A 39 15.34 -13.49 6.66
N THR A 40 15.72 -12.98 5.48
CA THR A 40 16.61 -13.71 4.56
C THR A 40 17.97 -13.86 5.24
N PRO A 41 18.38 -15.08 5.65
CA PRO A 41 19.69 -15.26 6.26
C PRO A 41 20.72 -14.88 5.19
N SER A 42 21.56 -13.89 5.50
CA SER A 42 22.79 -13.67 4.76
C SER A 42 23.48 -15.02 4.61
N LEU A 43 23.79 -15.38 3.36
CA LEU A 43 24.50 -16.58 2.97
C LEU A 43 25.94 -16.51 3.51
N SER A 44 26.11 -16.61 4.83
CA SER A 44 27.39 -16.77 5.51
C SER A 44 27.60 -18.25 5.79
N LEU A 45 28.77 -18.73 5.34
CA LEU A 45 29.33 -20.08 5.34
C LEU A 45 29.11 -20.92 6.63
N PRO A 46 29.19 -22.27 6.50
CA PRO A 46 28.68 -23.19 7.49
C PRO A 46 29.62 -23.29 8.70
N ALA A 47 29.04 -23.20 9.89
CA ALA A 47 29.62 -23.76 11.09
C ALA A 47 28.59 -24.72 11.69
N GLU A 48 29.04 -25.96 11.90
CA GLU A 48 28.35 -27.04 12.60
C GLU A 48 27.58 -26.56 13.82
N GLU A 49 26.29 -26.91 13.91
CA GLU A 49 25.74 -27.81 14.93
C GLU A 49 24.22 -28.01 14.69
N GLN A 50 23.75 -29.19 15.10
CA GLN A 50 22.50 -29.83 14.70
C GLN A 50 21.23 -29.03 15.02
N GLN A 51 20.31 -28.91 14.05
CA GLN A 51 18.86 -28.86 14.31
C GLN A 51 18.05 -29.08 13.01
N ILE A 52 17.20 -30.10 13.05
CA ILE A 52 16.02 -30.41 12.21
C ILE A 52 16.08 -29.77 10.81
N VAL A 53 16.43 -30.56 9.79
CA VAL A 53 16.31 -30.18 8.38
C VAL A 53 14.85 -29.86 8.09
N PRO A 54 14.43 -28.59 7.93
CA PRO A 54 13.14 -28.31 7.32
C PRO A 54 13.34 -28.55 5.81
N GLU A 55 12.29 -28.98 5.12
CA GLU A 55 12.26 -29.07 3.67
C GLU A 55 12.78 -27.77 3.03
N LYS A 56 14.05 -27.78 2.60
CA LYS A 56 14.71 -26.65 1.95
C LYS A 56 14.01 -26.22 0.65
N GLY A 57 13.11 -27.04 0.11
CA GLY A 57 12.22 -26.64 -0.99
C GLY A 57 11.12 -25.71 -0.49
N ASP A 58 10.29 -26.19 0.42
CA ASP A 58 9.04 -25.54 0.82
C ASP A 58 9.25 -24.18 1.47
N GLN A 59 10.30 -24.03 2.27
CA GLN A 59 10.58 -22.76 2.96
C GLN A 59 11.03 -21.63 2.00
N PHE A 60 11.71 -21.97 0.89
CA PHE A 60 12.07 -21.02 -0.15
C PHE A 60 10.87 -20.66 -1.03
N PHE A 61 10.01 -21.63 -1.35
CA PHE A 61 8.77 -21.36 -2.07
C PHE A 61 7.85 -20.45 -1.25
N ASP A 62 7.67 -20.72 0.05
CA ASP A 62 6.87 -19.89 0.95
C ASP A 62 7.38 -18.44 1.03
N THR A 63 8.70 -18.26 1.16
CA THR A 63 9.30 -16.92 1.20
C THR A 63 9.11 -16.17 -0.13
N TYR A 64 9.23 -16.86 -1.26
CA TYR A 64 8.97 -16.28 -2.58
C TYR A 64 7.51 -15.84 -2.72
N TYR A 65 6.55 -16.70 -2.35
CA TYR A 65 5.13 -16.37 -2.45
C TYR A 65 4.72 -15.26 -1.47
N GLN A 66 5.24 -15.26 -0.25
CA GLN A 66 5.03 -14.17 0.71
C GLN A 66 5.57 -12.85 0.18
N SER A 67 6.80 -12.84 -0.33
CA SER A 67 7.41 -11.65 -0.95
C SER A 67 6.58 -11.14 -2.14
N LYS A 68 6.13 -12.04 -3.01
CA LYS A 68 5.27 -11.71 -4.15
C LYS A 68 3.92 -11.10 -3.70
N MET A 69 3.23 -11.73 -2.75
CA MET A 69 1.96 -11.21 -2.21
C MET A 69 2.10 -9.83 -1.60
N LEU A 70 3.18 -9.58 -0.85
CA LEU A 70 3.43 -8.25 -0.26
C LEU A 70 3.73 -7.21 -1.34
N ASN A 71 4.48 -7.58 -2.37
CA ASN A 71 4.81 -6.68 -3.46
C ASN A 71 3.56 -6.34 -4.28
N ASP A 72 2.74 -7.32 -4.62
CA ASP A 72 1.46 -7.11 -5.32
C ASP A 72 0.54 -6.17 -4.52
N ARG A 73 0.44 -6.38 -3.20
CA ARG A 73 -0.33 -5.50 -2.29
C ARG A 73 0.25 -4.10 -2.18
N PHE A 74 1.58 -3.96 -2.18
CA PHE A 74 2.26 -2.67 -2.18
C PHE A 74 1.94 -1.89 -3.46
N TRP A 75 2.05 -2.52 -4.63
CA TRP A 75 1.76 -1.88 -5.91
C TRP A 75 0.28 -1.51 -6.07
N ASP A 76 -0.64 -2.38 -5.62
CA ASP A 76 -2.07 -2.06 -5.59
C ASP A 76 -2.36 -0.85 -4.69
N SER A 77 -1.78 -0.84 -3.48
CA SER A 77 -1.91 0.28 -2.54
C SER A 77 -1.35 1.57 -3.12
N LEU A 78 -0.20 1.50 -3.78
CA LEU A 78 0.43 2.66 -4.42
C LEU A 78 -0.45 3.20 -5.55
N ALA A 79 -0.95 2.34 -6.44
CA ALA A 79 -1.85 2.74 -7.51
C ALA A 79 -3.13 3.40 -6.95
N ARG A 80 -3.69 2.83 -5.88
CA ARG A 80 -4.87 3.36 -5.20
C ARG A 80 -4.63 4.74 -4.61
N ILE A 81 -3.49 4.97 -3.96
CA ILE A 81 -3.11 6.29 -3.43
C ILE A 81 -2.97 7.28 -4.58
N LEU A 82 -2.29 6.91 -5.67
CA LEU A 82 -2.06 7.81 -6.81
C LEU A 82 -3.38 8.24 -7.46
N ILE A 83 -4.24 7.27 -7.80
CA ILE A 83 -5.53 7.56 -8.44
C ILE A 83 -6.45 8.36 -7.51
N SER A 84 -6.56 7.94 -6.25
CA SER A 84 -7.41 8.63 -5.27
C SER A 84 -6.89 10.04 -4.97
N GLY A 85 -5.57 10.24 -4.99
CA GLY A 85 -4.92 11.53 -4.84
C GLY A 85 -5.25 12.48 -5.99
N LEU A 86 -5.20 11.99 -7.23
CA LEU A 86 -5.60 12.76 -8.41
C LEU A 86 -7.07 13.15 -8.37
N ILE A 87 -7.96 12.21 -8.02
CA ILE A 87 -9.39 12.46 -7.88
C ILE A 87 -9.65 13.51 -6.78
N PHE A 88 -9.03 13.33 -5.62
CA PHE A 88 -9.17 14.26 -4.49
C PHE A 88 -8.70 15.67 -4.87
N ALA A 89 -7.53 15.79 -5.50
CA ALA A 89 -6.98 17.07 -5.93
C ALA A 89 -7.90 17.75 -6.95
N TYR A 90 -8.41 17.01 -7.94
CA TYR A 90 -9.33 17.52 -8.94
C TYR A 90 -10.65 18.02 -8.32
N CYS A 91 -11.26 17.22 -7.43
CA CYS A 91 -12.50 17.62 -6.76
C CYS A 91 -12.27 18.82 -5.85
N ARG A 92 -11.17 18.85 -5.10
CA ARG A 92 -10.82 19.98 -4.22
C ARG A 92 -10.62 21.26 -5.02
N PHE A 93 -9.92 21.19 -6.15
CA PHE A 93 -9.74 22.32 -7.06
C PHE A 93 -11.08 22.83 -7.61
N THR A 94 -11.96 21.90 -8.01
CA THR A 94 -13.27 22.22 -8.57
C THR A 94 -14.18 22.89 -7.52
N VAL A 95 -14.21 22.38 -6.28
CA VAL A 95 -14.95 23.01 -5.17
C VAL A 95 -14.43 24.42 -4.91
N ASN A 96 -13.11 24.59 -4.77
CA ASN A 96 -12.51 25.92 -4.55
C ASN A 96 -12.86 26.92 -5.66
N LYS A 97 -12.91 26.45 -6.92
CA LYS A 97 -13.32 27.29 -8.06
C LYS A 97 -14.79 27.69 -7.94
N LEU A 98 -15.68 26.75 -7.60
CA LEU A 98 -17.11 27.00 -7.41
C LEU A 98 -17.41 27.88 -6.20
N GLU A 99 -16.56 27.87 -5.17
CA GLU A 99 -16.65 28.78 -4.03
C GLU A 99 -16.26 30.21 -4.39
N LYS A 100 -15.22 30.40 -5.22
CA LYS A 100 -14.77 31.73 -5.66
C LYS A 100 -15.72 32.43 -6.64
N LEU A 101 -16.59 31.67 -7.30
CA LEU A 101 -17.56 32.17 -8.30
C LEU A 101 -18.94 32.49 -7.72
N SER A 102 -19.13 32.27 -6.41
CA SER A 102 -20.40 32.34 -5.70
C SER A 102 -20.37 33.40 -4.61
#